data_AF-A0A7C5BPG8-F1
#
_entry.id   AF-A0A7C5BPG8-F1
#
_cell.length_a   1.000
_cell.length_b   1.000
_cell.length_c   1.000
_cell.angle_alpha   90.00
_cell.angle_beta   90.00
_cell.angle_gamma   90.00
#
_symmetry.space_group_name_H-M   'P 1'
#
loop_
_entity.id
_entity.type
_entity.pdbx_description
1 polymer ?
#
loop_
_entity_poly.entity_id
_entity_poly.type
_entity_poly.pdbx_seq_one_letter_code
_entity_poly.pdbx_strand_id
1 'polypeptide(L)'
;KEYLVYAIGFSPAFAFLGEVDQRIIKNRLPSPRIQIPAGSVGIADNQTAVYPINSSGGWNIIGRSPLDFSLDNPDNLKRFAVGGSIRFVPIDKDKYLALGGIL
;
A
#
# COMPACT_ATOMS: atom_id res chain seq x y z
N LYS A 1 -2.87 -12.27 -7.83
CA LYS A 1 -4.17 -11.61 -8.07
C LYS A 1 -3.89 -10.20 -8.56
N GLU A 2 -4.69 -9.72 -9.49
CA GLU A 2 -4.70 -8.32 -9.92
C GLU A 2 -5.78 -7.56 -9.14
N TYR A 3 -5.48 -6.32 -8.75
CA TYR A 3 -6.34 -5.47 -7.94
C TYR A 3 -6.68 -4.20 -8.71
N LEU A 4 -7.97 -3.88 -8.79
CA LEU A 4 -8.44 -2.68 -9.45
C LEU A 4 -8.20 -1.46 -8.56
N VAL A 5 -7.71 -0.37 -9.15
CA VAL A 5 -7.66 0.95 -8.50
C VAL A 5 -9.05 1.56 -8.53
N TYR A 6 -9.76 1.53 -7.41
CA TYR A 6 -11.11 2.10 -7.30
C TYR A 6 -11.09 3.61 -7.11
N ALA A 7 -10.17 4.09 -6.29
CA ALA A 7 -10.06 5.50 -5.94
C ALA A 7 -8.61 5.85 -5.59
N ILE A 8 -8.27 7.13 -5.76
CA ILE A 8 -7.00 7.70 -5.32
C ILE A 8 -7.34 8.90 -4.45
N GLY A 9 -6.84 8.94 -3.22
CA GLY A 9 -7.23 9.92 -2.20
C GLY A 9 -6.80 9.47 -0.80
N PHE A 10 -7.21 10.17 0.26
CA PHE A 10 -6.63 10.14 1.63
C PHE A 10 -5.30 10.88 1.76
N SER A 11 -4.32 10.58 0.92
CA SER A 11 -3.13 11.39 0.68
C SER A 11 -2.80 11.40 -0.82
N PRO A 12 -1.94 12.31 -1.30
CA PRO A 12 -1.43 12.21 -2.66
C PRO A 12 -0.84 10.82 -2.91
N ALA A 13 -1.12 10.25 -4.09
CA ALA A 13 -0.70 8.91 -4.51
C ALA A 13 -1.14 7.72 -3.63
N PHE A 14 -2.09 7.88 -2.70
CA PHE A 14 -2.66 6.74 -1.98
C PHE A 14 -3.82 6.13 -2.80
N ALA A 15 -3.61 4.91 -3.29
CA ALA A 15 -4.58 4.18 -4.11
C ALA A 15 -5.32 3.13 -3.28
N PHE A 16 -6.66 3.20 -3.29
CA PHE A 16 -7.53 2.18 -2.73
C PHE A 16 -7.73 1.07 -3.76
N LEU A 17 -7.22 -0.13 -3.45
CA LEU A 17 -7.22 -1.28 -4.33
C LEU A 17 -8.21 -2.34 -3.83
N GLY A 18 -8.88 -3.04 -4.72
CA GLY A 18 -9.72 -4.17 -4.33
C GLY A 18 -10.31 -4.97 -5.50
N GLU A 19 -11.18 -5.93 -5.23
CA GLU A 19 -11.45 -6.49 -3.89
C GLU A 19 -10.36 -7.51 -3.50
N VAL A 20 -10.02 -7.58 -2.21
CA VAL A 20 -9.16 -8.64 -1.68
C VAL A 20 -9.84 -10.02 -1.76
N ASP A 21 -9.08 -11.09 -1.52
CA ASP A 21 -9.67 -12.43 -1.41
C ASP A 21 -10.54 -12.50 -0.15
N GLN A 22 -11.70 -13.17 -0.21
CA GLN A 22 -12.64 -13.28 0.92
C GLN A 22 -11.97 -13.86 2.18
N ARG A 23 -10.94 -14.70 2.01
CA ARG A 23 -10.19 -15.32 3.13
C ARG A 23 -9.33 -14.34 3.92
N ILE A 24 -9.04 -13.16 3.37
CA ILE A 24 -8.15 -12.16 3.98
C ILE A 24 -8.85 -10.84 4.30
N ILE A 25 -10.17 -10.77 4.09
CA ILE A 25 -10.99 -9.64 4.53
C ILE A 25 -10.83 -9.48 6.04
N LYS A 26 -10.49 -8.28 6.48
CA LYS A 26 -10.27 -7.99 7.90
C LYS A 26 -10.54 -6.53 8.22
N ASN A 27 -11.38 -6.30 9.25
CA ASN A 27 -11.69 -4.97 9.73
C ASN A 27 -10.41 -4.19 10.09
N ARG A 28 -10.43 -2.88 9.85
CA ARG A 28 -9.42 -1.97 10.40
C ARG A 28 -9.31 -2.11 11.92
N LEU A 29 -8.13 -1.85 12.44
CA LEU A 29 -7.88 -1.77 13.87
C LEU A 29 -8.81 -0.74 14.54
N PRO A 30 -9.30 -1.02 15.75
CA PRO A 30 -10.13 -0.09 16.50
C PRO A 30 -9.36 1.18 16.89
N SER A 31 -8.07 1.05 17.17
CA SER A 31 -7.16 2.17 17.45
C SER A 31 -6.06 2.20 16.37
N PRO A 32 -5.87 3.33 15.66
CA PRO A 32 -4.88 3.43 14.60
C PRO A 32 -3.46 3.40 15.19
N ARG A 33 -2.50 2.90 14.40
CA ARG A 33 -1.09 3.09 14.67
C ARG A 33 -0.77 4.57 14.49
N ILE A 34 0.05 5.12 15.38
CA ILE A 34 0.53 6.50 15.29
C ILE A 34 1.48 6.65 14.10
N GLN A 35 2.26 5.62 13.81
CA GLN A 35 3.22 5.61 12.72
C GLN A 35 3.16 4.31 11.92
N ILE A 36 2.98 4.47 10.61
CA ILE A 36 3.09 3.45 9.58
C ILE A 36 4.17 3.94 8.62
N PRO A 37 5.25 3.18 8.42
CA PRO A 37 6.31 3.57 7.50
C PRO A 37 5.83 3.62 6.05
N ALA A 38 6.38 4.54 5.25
CA ALA A 38 6.18 4.58 3.81
C ALA A 38 6.51 3.24 3.14
N GLY A 39 5.78 2.91 2.08
CA GLY A 39 5.83 1.62 1.38
C GLY A 39 5.06 0.50 2.08
N SER A 40 4.51 0.70 3.28
CA SER A 40 3.74 -0.35 3.98
C SER A 40 2.52 -0.76 3.15
N VAL A 41 2.24 -2.06 3.10
CA VAL A 41 1.06 -2.63 2.45
C VAL A 41 0.07 -3.02 3.53
N GLY A 42 -1.16 -2.52 3.44
CA GLY A 42 -2.20 -2.77 4.43
C GLY A 42 -3.48 -3.32 3.82
N ILE A 43 -4.27 -4.01 4.66
CA ILE A 43 -5.65 -4.45 4.37
C ILE A 43 -6.62 -3.84 5.38
N ALA A 44 -7.74 -3.31 4.88
CA ALA A 44 -8.90 -2.96 5.69
C ALA A 44 -10.18 -3.32 4.92
N ASP A 45 -11.05 -4.08 5.58
CA ASP A 45 -12.29 -4.61 5.01
C ASP A 45 -11.99 -5.38 3.72
N ASN A 46 -12.61 -5.03 2.59
CA ASN A 46 -12.38 -5.64 1.29
C ASN A 46 -11.26 -4.97 0.46
N GLN A 47 -10.50 -4.03 1.05
CA GLN A 47 -9.51 -3.22 0.33
C GLN A 47 -8.07 -3.48 0.78
N THR A 48 -7.14 -3.22 -0.13
CA THR A 48 -5.69 -3.20 0.12
C THR A 48 -5.08 -1.92 -0.46
N ALA A 49 -3.96 -1.47 0.06
CA ALA A 49 -3.30 -0.25 -0.39
C ALA A 49 -1.81 -0.25 -0.04
N VAL A 50 -1.06 0.66 -0.66
CA VAL A 50 0.31 1.00 -0.27
C VAL A 50 0.30 2.41 0.33
N TYR A 51 0.87 2.56 1.52
CA TYR A 51 1.07 3.85 2.16
C TYR A 51 2.23 4.60 1.47
N PRO A 52 2.01 5.72 0.77
CA PRO A 52 3.07 6.39 0.01
C PRO A 52 4.03 7.16 0.91
N ILE A 53 3.56 7.59 2.08
CA ILE A 53 4.30 8.40 3.05
C ILE A 53 4.21 7.80 4.45
N ASN A 54 5.05 8.28 5.36
CA ASN A 54 4.89 8.01 6.79
C ASN A 54 3.58 8.66 7.28
N SER A 55 2.66 7.86 7.84
CA SER A 55 1.38 8.37 8.32
C SER A 55 0.85 7.55 9.49
N SER A 56 -0.19 8.04 10.16
CA SER A 56 -1.00 7.19 11.04
C SER A 56 -1.99 6.37 10.22
N GLY A 57 -2.53 5.29 10.79
CA GLY A 57 -3.54 4.50 10.11
C GLY A 57 -4.00 3.25 10.86
N GLY A 58 -5.23 2.82 10.55
CA GLY A 58 -5.86 1.65 11.18
C GLY A 58 -5.75 0.35 10.38
N TRP A 59 -5.06 0.32 9.22
CA TRP A 59 -5.08 -0.87 8.38
C TRP A 59 -4.20 -1.99 8.95
N ASN A 60 -4.52 -3.23 8.63
CA ASN A 60 -3.73 -4.40 9.00
C ASN A 60 -2.50 -4.45 8.08
N ILE A 61 -1.32 -4.08 8.60
CA ILE A 61 -0.07 -4.10 7.82
C ILE A 61 0.37 -5.55 7.62
N ILE A 62 0.59 -5.94 6.36
CA ILE A 62 0.92 -7.31 5.95
C ILE A 62 2.25 -7.43 5.20
N GLY A 63 2.88 -6.31 4.87
CA GLY A 63 4.16 -6.29 4.16
C GLY A 63 4.62 -4.87 3.87
N ARG A 64 5.72 -4.75 3.12
CA ARG A 64 6.29 -3.46 2.72
C ARG A 64 6.91 -3.57 1.34
N SER A 65 6.65 -2.59 0.49
CA SER A 65 7.26 -2.46 -0.83
C SER A 65 8.57 -1.69 -0.73
N PRO A 66 9.63 -2.09 -1.47
CA PRO A 66 10.88 -1.34 -1.53
C PRO A 66 10.82 -0.19 -2.55
N LEU A 67 9.74 -0.10 -3.33
CA LEU A 67 9.59 0.97 -4.32
C LEU A 67 9.50 2.34 -3.63
N ASP A 68 10.07 3.34 -4.28
CA ASP A 68 9.87 4.73 -3.90
C ASP A 68 8.44 5.18 -4.26
N PHE A 69 7.75 5.71 -3.24
CA PHE A 69 6.44 6.35 -3.35
C PHE A 69 6.47 7.79 -2.83
N SER A 70 7.67 8.35 -2.61
CA SER A 70 7.84 9.71 -2.12
C SER A 70 7.11 10.71 -3.01
N LEU A 71 6.55 11.73 -2.36
CA LEU A 71 5.86 12.81 -3.07
C LEU A 71 6.83 13.82 -3.68
N ASP A 72 8.13 13.72 -3.33
CA ASP A 72 9.21 14.51 -3.92
C ASP A 72 9.51 14.11 -5.37
N ASN A 73 9.11 12.90 -5.77
CA ASN A 73 9.17 12.43 -7.14
C ASN A 73 7.81 12.60 -7.84
N PRO A 74 7.65 13.56 -8.77
CA PRO A 74 6.37 13.84 -9.44
C PRO A 74 5.79 12.65 -10.22
N ASP A 75 6.62 11.70 -10.64
CA ASP A 75 6.15 10.51 -11.36
C ASP A 75 5.35 9.58 -10.45
N ASN A 76 5.57 9.62 -9.13
CA ASN A 76 4.80 8.82 -8.18
C ASN A 76 3.33 9.26 -8.11
N LEU A 77 3.01 10.53 -8.42
CA LEU A 77 1.62 11.00 -8.53
C LEU A 77 0.87 10.39 -9.71
N LYS A 78 1.60 9.95 -10.74
CA LYS A 78 1.05 9.32 -11.95
C LYS A 78 1.11 7.79 -11.91
N ARG A 79 1.70 7.22 -10.86
CA ARG A 79 1.92 5.77 -10.71
C ARG A 79 0.62 4.97 -10.63
N PHE A 80 -0.44 5.59 -10.12
CA PHE A 80 -1.76 5.00 -10.03
C PHE A 80 -2.75 5.77 -10.90
N ALA A 81 -3.65 5.04 -11.55
CA ALA A 81 -4.76 5.60 -12.31
C ALA A 81 -6.04 4.83 -11.93
N VAL A 82 -7.13 5.55 -11.68
CA VAL A 82 -8.45 4.94 -11.44
C VAL A 82 -8.84 4.08 -12.63
N GLY A 83 -9.33 2.86 -12.36
CA GLY A 83 -9.59 1.85 -13.39
C GLY A 83 -8.37 1.04 -13.82
N GLY A 84 -7.16 1.40 -13.38
CA GLY A 84 -5.94 0.64 -13.59
C GLY A 84 -5.86 -0.63 -12.72
N SER A 85 -4.96 -1.53 -13.08
CA SER A 85 -4.73 -2.80 -12.36
C SER A 85 -3.35 -2.84 -11.71
N ILE A 86 -3.28 -3.32 -10.47
CA ILE A 86 -2.05 -3.48 -9.69
C ILE A 86 -1.86 -4.95 -9.31
N ARG A 87 -0.62 -5.44 -9.41
CA ARG A 87 -0.24 -6.77 -8.96
C ARG A 87 0.90 -6.69 -7.96
N PHE A 88 0.68 -7.21 -6.76
CA PHE A 88 1.75 -7.41 -5.79
C PHE A 88 2.57 -8.65 -6.16
N VAL A 89 3.90 -8.53 -6.08
CA VAL A 89 4.84 -9.62 -6.29
C VAL A 89 5.60 -9.85 -4.98
N PRO A 90 5.49 -11.05 -4.36
CA PRO A 90 6.24 -11.35 -3.16
C PRO A 90 7.73 -11.41 -3.48
N ILE A 91 8.54 -10.83 -2.60
CA ILE A 91 9.99 -10.90 -2.63
C ILE A 91 10.47 -11.28 -1.23
N ASP A 92 11.66 -11.88 -1.15
CA ASP A 92 12.31 -12.15 0.12
C ASP A 92 12.98 -10.88 0.70
N LYS A 93 13.49 -11.02 1.92
CA LYS A 93 14.14 -9.95 2.67
C LYS A 93 15.41 -9.44 1.96
N ASP A 94 16.21 -10.34 1.41
CA ASP A 94 17.47 -9.97 0.77
C ASP A 94 17.22 -9.15 -0.49
N LYS A 95 16.21 -9.55 -1.29
CA LYS A 95 15.77 -8.78 -2.45
C LYS A 95 15.14 -7.45 -2.05
N TYR A 96 14.39 -7.40 -0.94
CA TYR A 96 13.84 -6.15 -0.41
C TYR A 96 14.96 -5.14 -0.07
N LEU A 97 15.98 -5.59 0.66
CA LEU A 97 17.15 -4.76 1.01
C LEU A 97 17.96 -4.35 -0.23
N ALA A 98 18.18 -5.28 -1.17
CA ALA A 98 18.91 -5.01 -2.41
C ALA A 98 18.20 -3.99 -3.32
N LEU A 99 16.88 -3.84 -3.20
CA LEU A 99 16.08 -2.84 -3.91
C LEU A 99 15.99 -1.50 -3.17
N GLY A 100 16.72 -1.32 -2.07
CA GLY A 100 16.74 -0.08 -1.28
C GLY A 100 15.69 0.00 -0.17
N GLY A 101 15.01 -1.12 0.13
CA GLY A 101 14.08 -1.20 1.25
C GLY A 101 14.78 -1.00 2.60
N ILE A 102 14.05 -0.41 3.57
CA ILE A 102 14.54 -0.10 4.92
C ILE A 102 13.67 -0.85 5.93
N LEU A 103 14.28 -1.50 6.93
CA LEU A 103 13.57 -2.23 7.99
C LEU A 103 13.32 -1.35 9.21
#